data_AF-A0A1W9MMH5-F1
#
_entry.id   AF-A0A1W9MMH5-F1
#
_cell.length_a   1.000
_cell.length_b   1.000
_cell.length_c   1.000
_cell.angle_alpha   90.00
_cell.angle_beta   90.00
_cell.angle_gamma   90.00
#
_symmetry.space_group_name_H-M   'P 1'
#
loop_
_entity.id
_entity.type
_entity.pdbx_description
1 polymer ?
#
loop_
_entity_poly.entity_id
_entity_poly.type
_entity_poly.pdbx_seq_one_letter_code
_entity_poly.pdbx_strand_id
1 'polypeptide(L)' 'MKHTVIIRWSEEDGCFLVFLPEFRDTVMQPVTHGDNYEDALKNALEVLELLEETSVGKEAAFIPRSQVQQGNAVTEVR' A
#
# COMPACT_ATOMS: atom_id res chain seq x y z
N MET A 1 9.22 -1.84 9.42
CA MET A 1 9.32 -0.63 10.28
C MET A 1 8.54 -0.87 11.57
N LYS A 2 8.23 0.13 12.42
CA LYS A 2 7.31 -0.04 13.56
C LYS A 2 5.94 0.50 13.16
N HIS A 3 4.89 -0.32 13.25
CA HIS A 3 3.51 0.04 12.91
C HIS A 3 2.57 -0.21 14.09
N THR A 4 1.47 0.53 14.14
CA THR A 4 0.41 0.31 15.12
C THR A 4 -0.61 -0.67 14.56
N VAL A 5 -0.88 -1.75 15.31
CA VAL A 5 -1.97 -2.68 14.99
C VAL A 5 -3.06 -2.50 16.03
N ILE A 6 -4.27 -2.16 15.59
CA ILE A 6 -5.46 -2.09 16.45
C ILE A 6 -6.32 -3.32 16.18
N ILE A 7 -6.52 -4.17 17.20
CA ILE A 7 -7.38 -5.35 17.13
C ILE A 7 -8.62 -5.08 18.00
N ARG A 8 -9.82 -5.24 17.44
CA ARG A 8 -11.08 -4.98 18.15
C ARG A 8 -12.11 -6.06 17.87
N TRP A 9 -12.75 -6.58 18.92
CA TRP A 9 -13.89 -7.49 18.78
C TRP A 9 -15.07 -6.79 18.10
N SER A 10 -15.69 -7.46 17.14
CA SER A 10 -16.97 -7.07 16.54
C SER A 10 -18.05 -8.04 17.02
N GLU A 11 -19.03 -7.52 17.76
CA GLU A 11 -20.19 -8.31 18.17
C GLU A 11 -21.09 -8.67 16.97
N GLU A 12 -21.09 -7.85 15.92
CA GLU A 12 -21.89 -8.07 14.72
C GLU A 12 -21.33 -9.22 13.87
N ASP A 13 -20.01 -9.25 13.70
CA ASP A 13 -19.33 -10.25 12.87
C ASP A 13 -18.87 -11.48 13.66
N GLY A 14 -18.84 -11.40 14.99
CA GLY A 14 -18.35 -12.47 15.86
C GLY A 14 -16.86 -12.77 15.69
N CYS A 15 -16.06 -11.76 15.33
CA CYS A 15 -14.62 -11.90 15.11
C CYS A 15 -13.84 -10.64 15.50
N PHE A 16 -12.52 -10.75 15.56
CA PHE A 16 -11.63 -9.61 15.74
C PHE A 16 -11.37 -8.92 14.41
N LEU A 17 -11.68 -7.64 14.34
CA LEU A 17 -11.34 -6.77 13.22
C LEU A 17 -10.00 -6.08 13.46
N VAL A 18 -9.18 -6.02 12.42
CA VAL A 18 -7.84 -5.43 12.46
C VAL A 18 -7.81 -4.13 11.67
N PHE A 19 -7.25 -3.10 12.29
CA PHE A 19 -7.06 -1.80 11.67
C PHE A 19 -5.60 -1.39 11.71
N LEU A 20 -5.14 -0.76 10.63
CA LEU A 20 -3.80 -0.17 10.51
C LEU A 20 -3.93 1.35 10.31
N PRO A 21 -3.88 2.15 11.40
CA PRO A 21 -4.13 3.58 11.39
C PRO A 21 -3.32 4.38 10.37
N GLU A 22 -2.09 3.96 10.12
CA GLU A 22 -1.12 4.59 9.23
C GLU A 22 -1.49 4.43 7.75
N PHE A 23 -2.33 3.45 7.42
CA PHE A 23 -2.73 3.13 6.05
C PHE A 23 -4.20 3.48 5.76
N ARG A 24 -4.87 4.23 6.63
CA ARG A 24 -6.29 4.58 6.49
C ARG A 24 -6.64 5.32 5.20
N ASP A 25 -5.68 6.07 4.65
CA ASP A 25 -5.87 6.83 3.40
C ASP A 25 -5.50 6.02 2.15
N THR A 26 -4.84 4.87 2.32
CA THR A 26 -4.28 4.05 1.24
C THR A 26 -5.00 2.73 1.05
N VAL A 27 -5.58 2.16 2.10
CA VAL A 27 -6.34 0.90 2.04
C VAL A 27 -7.66 1.00 2.78
N MET A 28 -8.66 0.27 2.28
CA MET A 28 -9.93 0.10 2.96
C MET A 28 -9.72 -0.63 4.29
N GLN A 29 -10.56 -0.29 5.27
CA GLN A 29 -10.48 -0.77 6.65
C GLN A 29 -11.83 -1.38 7.05
N PRO A 30 -11.86 -2.41 7.91
CA PRO A 30 -10.72 -3.13 8.51
C PRO A 30 -9.88 -3.84 7.44
N VAL A 31 -8.57 -3.94 7.67
CA VAL A 31 -7.65 -4.54 6.69
C VAL A 31 -7.74 -6.06 6.64
N THR A 32 -8.11 -6.68 7.77
CA THR A 32 -8.31 -8.12 7.90
C THR A 32 -9.10 -8.41 9.17
N HIS A 33 -9.33 -9.69 9.44
CA HIS A 33 -9.99 -10.20 10.63
C HIS A 33 -9.28 -11.45 11.17
N GLY A 34 -9.72 -11.94 12.33
CA GLY A 34 -9.34 -13.25 12.85
C GLY A 34 -10.28 -13.72 13.96
N ASP A 35 -10.30 -15.03 14.21
CA ASP A 35 -11.23 -15.64 15.18
C ASP A 35 -10.76 -15.47 16.62
N ASN A 36 -9.46 -15.24 16.81
CA ASN A 36 -8.83 -14.97 18.09
C ASN A 36 -7.69 -13.97 17.92
N TYR A 37 -7.08 -13.53 19.02
CA TYR A 37 -6.02 -12.53 19.00
C TYR A 37 -4.78 -12.94 18.20
N GLU A 38 -4.38 -14.21 18.27
CA GLU A 38 -3.18 -14.71 17.58
C GLU A 38 -3.40 -14.76 16.08
N ASP A 39 -4.56 -15.25 15.65
CA ASP A 39 -4.97 -15.31 14.26
C ASP A 39 -5.11 -13.90 13.66
N ALA A 40 -5.80 -13.00 14.36
CA ALA A 40 -5.95 -11.61 13.93
C ALA A 40 -4.58 -10.91 13.78
N LEU A 41 -3.67 -11.11 14.74
CA LEU A 41 -2.32 -10.54 14.65
C LEU A 41 -1.51 -11.16 13.52
N LYS A 42 -1.59 -12.47 13.33
CA LYS A 42 -0.90 -13.16 12.23
C LYS A 42 -1.36 -12.60 10.88
N ASN A 43 -2.67 -12.52 10.68
CA ASN A 43 -3.24 -11.97 9.45
C ASN A 43 -2.84 -10.49 9.27
N ALA A 44 -2.76 -9.71 10.34
CA ALA A 44 -2.28 -8.33 10.29
C ALA A 44 -0.83 -8.23 9.79
N LEU A 45 0.05 -9.13 10.25
CA LEU A 45 1.46 -9.17 9.85
C LEU A 45 1.62 -9.56 8.38
N GLU A 46 0.85 -10.54 7.90
CA GLU A 46 0.84 -10.92 6.47
C GLU A 46 0.40 -9.75 5.57
N VAL A 47 -0.63 -8.99 5.98
CA VAL A 47 -1.06 -7.79 5.26
C VAL A 47 0.02 -6.70 5.32
N LEU A 48 0.66 -6.48 6.48
CA LEU A 48 1.74 -5.51 6.62
C LEU A 48 2.92 -5.81 5.70
N GLU A 49 3.32 -7.08 5.57
CA GLU A 49 4.39 -7.51 4.66
C GLU A 49 4.06 -7.14 3.21
N LEU A 50 2.84 -7.43 2.77
CA LEU A 50 2.37 -7.05 1.43
C LEU A 50 2.30 -5.52 1.22
N LEU A 51 1.90 -4.77 2.25
CA LEU A 51 1.85 -3.31 2.18
C LEU A 51 3.26 -2.68 2.15
N GLU A 52 4.21 -3.22 2.90
CA GLU A 52 5.61 -2.77 2.85
C GLU A 52 6.24 -3.06 1.47
N GLU A 53 6.00 -4.24 0.89
CA GLU A 53 6.46 -4.56 -0.47
C GLU A 53 5.92 -3.61 -1.54
N THR A 54 4.62 -3.28 -1.46
CA THR A 54 3.96 -2.43 -2.45
C THR A 54 4.28 -0.94 -2.29
N SER A 55 4.62 -0.50 -1.07
CA SER A 55 5.04 0.89 -0.81
C SER A 55 6.49 1.13 -1.18
N VAL A 56 7.40 0.17 -0.93
CA VAL A 56 8.79 0.24 -1.40
C VAL A 56 8.86 0.18 -2.93
N GLY A 57 7.93 -0.52 -3.59
CA GLY A 57 7.84 -0.58 -5.06
C GLY A 57 7.39 0.70 -5.77
N LYS A 58 6.89 1.72 -5.06
CA LYS A 58 6.48 3.02 -5.64
C LYS A 58 7.56 4.09 -5.62
N GLU A 59 8.68 3.87 -4.93
CA GLU A 59 9.82 4.79 -4.91
C GLU A 59 10.79 4.57 -6.09
N ALA A 60 10.44 3.68 -7.03
CA ALA A 60 11.10 3.54 -8.31
C ALA A 60 10.28 4.20 -9.45
N ALA A 61 10.61 5.47 -9.71
CA ALA A 61 10.48 6.16 -11.00
C ALA A 61 9.07 6.46 -11.54
N PHE A 62 8.43 7.50 -11.01
CA PHE A 62 7.63 8.39 -11.87
C PHE A 62 8.59 9.38 -12.57
N ILE A 63 9.13 8.99 -13.74
CA ILE A 63 9.73 9.94 -14.68
C ILE A 63 8.62 10.31 -15.68
N PRO A 64 7.97 11.47 -15.57
CA PRO A 64 7.01 11.89 -16.58
C PRO A 64 7.74 12.16 -17.90
N ARG A 65 7.55 11.29 -18.90
CA ARG A 65 7.93 11.58 -20.29
C ARG A 65 7.01 12.68 -20.82
N SER A 66 7.38 13.94 -20.60
CA SER A 66 6.72 15.04 -21.30
C SER A 66 7.59 16.29 -21.47
N GLN A 67 8.89 16.15 -21.80
CA GLN A 67 9.64 17.21 -22.51
C GLN A 67 10.74 16.64 -23.42
N VAL A 68 10.36 16.10 -24.58
CA VAL A 68 11.23 16.12 -25.76
C VAL A 68 10.42 16.76 -26.89
N GLN A 69 10.32 18.09 -26.85
CA GLN A 69 9.87 18.89 -27.98
C GLN A 69 11.09 19.53 -28.64
N GLN A 70 11.36 19.08 -29.86
CA GLN A 70 12.03 19.75 -30.98
C GLN A 70 13.55 19.99 -30.95
N GLY A 71 14.24 19.21 -31.78
CA GLY A 71 15.44 19.64 -32.48
C GLY A 71 15.19 19.58 -34.00
N ASN A 72 14.92 20.73 -34.60
CA ASN A 72 15.06 20.96 -36.03
C ASN A 72 16.52 20.71 -36.45
N ALA A 73 16.73 19.89 -37.48
CA ALA A 73 17.80 20.07 -38.46
C ALA A 73 17.59 19.08 -39.62
N VAL A 74 16.75 19.43 -40.60
CA VAL A 74 16.94 18.90 -41.96
C VAL A 74 17.80 19.93 -42.67
N THR A 75 19.12 19.70 -42.65
CA THR A 75 20.05 20.44 -43.50
C THR A 75 19.95 19.88 -44.90
N GLU A 76 19.45 20.72 -45.79
CA GLU A 76 19.50 20.60 -47.24
C GLU A 76 20.96 20.49 -47.70
N VAL A 77 21.31 19.48 -48.51
CA VAL A 77 22.48 19.54 -49.39
C VAL A 77 22.09 19.00 -50.76
N ARG A 78 22.35 19.85 -51.75
CA ARG A 78 22.13 19.74 -53.19
C ARG A 78 22.68 18.47 -53.83
#